data_AF-A0A7L0B2X1-F1
#
_entry.id   AF-A0A7L0B2X1-F1
#
_cell.length_a   1.000
_cell.length_b   1.000
_cell.length_c   1.000
_cell.angle_alpha   90.00
_cell.angle_beta   90.00
_cell.angle_gamma   90.00
#
_symmetry.space_group_name_H-M   'P 1'
#
loop_
_entity.id
_entity.type
_entity.pdbx_description
1 polymer ?
#
loop_
_entity_poly.entity_id
_entity_poly.type
_entity_poly.pdbx_seq_one_letter_code
_entity_poly.pdbx_strand_id
1 'polypeptide(L)'
;LVTVIVVLYVALRRQKKKDTLMTSKEDIRDNVIHYDDEGGGEEDTQAFDIGALRNPKVIEDNKIRRDIKPDTLCFPRQRPPVEDNTDIRDFISQRLQENDVDPTAPPYDSLATYAYEGNGSVAESLSSIDSLTTEADQDYDYLSDWGPRFKILADMFGEEESYNP
;
A
#
# COMPACT_ATOMS: atom_id res chain seq x y z
N LEU A 1 -31.58 36.21 45.31
CA LEU A 1 -30.38 35.43 45.70
C LEU A 1 -30.48 33.97 45.29
N VAL A 2 -31.51 33.22 45.70
CA VAL A 2 -31.69 31.80 45.34
C VAL A 2 -31.72 31.58 43.81
N THR A 3 -32.41 32.43 43.05
CA THR A 3 -32.47 32.34 41.58
C THR A 3 -31.11 32.53 40.91
N VAL A 4 -30.29 33.45 41.43
CA VAL A 4 -28.93 33.72 40.93
C VAL A 4 -28.02 32.52 41.20
N ILE A 5 -28.15 31.89 42.38
CA ILE A 5 -27.38 30.69 42.74
C ILE A 5 -27.76 29.50 41.82
N VAL A 6 -29.06 29.33 41.53
CA VAL A 6 -29.54 28.26 40.62
C VAL A 6 -29.03 28.48 39.19
N VAL A 7 -29.07 29.72 38.68
CA VAL A 7 -28.55 30.05 37.35
C VAL A 7 -27.03 29.82 37.28
N LEU A 8 -26.28 30.23 38.31
CA LEU A 8 -24.84 30.00 38.38
C LEU A 8 -24.51 28.50 38.44
N TYR A 9 -25.25 27.73 39.23
CA TYR A 9 -25.07 26.28 39.33
C TYR A 9 -25.35 25.56 37.99
N VAL A 10 -26.40 25.97 37.27
CA VAL A 10 -26.73 25.41 35.93
C VAL A 10 -25.68 25.81 34.89
N ALA A 11 -25.17 27.05 34.93
CA ALA A 11 -24.09 27.49 34.06
C ALA A 11 -22.79 26.69 34.30
N LEU A 12 -22.42 26.48 35.57
CA LEU A 12 -21.25 25.69 35.96
C LEU A 12 -21.42 24.19 35.58
N ARG A 13 -22.62 23.62 35.73
CA ARG A 13 -22.92 22.25 35.28
C ARG A 13 -22.89 22.10 33.76
N ARG A 14 -23.25 23.14 32.99
CA ARG A 14 -23.18 23.14 31.53
C ARG A 14 -21.74 23.24 31.02
N GLN A 15 -20.86 23.95 31.73
CA GLN A 15 -19.43 24.00 31.40
C GLN A 15 -18.74 22.64 31.65
N LYS A 16 -18.99 22.00 32.81
CA LYS A 16 -18.40 20.69 33.13
C LYS A 16 -18.78 19.54 32.17
N LYS A 17 -19.81 19.71 31.34
CA LYS A 17 -20.24 18.70 30.36
C LYS A 17 -19.63 18.89 28.96
N LYS A 18 -18.86 19.95 28.73
CA LYS A 18 -18.31 20.27 27.41
C LYS A 18 -16.81 19.97 27.24
N ASP A 19 -16.09 19.72 28.33
CA ASP A 19 -14.62 19.62 28.28
C ASP A 19 -14.04 18.26 28.71
N THR A 20 -14.84 17.23 28.98
CA THR A 20 -14.30 15.94 29.46
C THR A 20 -15.08 14.72 28.94
N LEU A 21 -15.19 14.57 27.63
CA LEU A 21 -15.38 13.25 27.01
C LEU A 21 -14.65 13.14 25.66
N MET A 22 -13.43 13.66 25.59
CA MET A 22 -12.41 13.25 24.62
C MET A 22 -11.29 12.54 25.39
N THR A 23 -11.66 11.52 26.16
CA THR A 23 -10.72 10.60 26.80
C THR A 23 -11.20 9.16 26.61
N SER A 24 -11.58 8.79 25.39
CA SER A 24 -11.46 7.39 24.97
C SER A 24 -10.07 7.25 24.37
N LYS A 25 -9.14 6.77 25.21
CA LYS A 25 -8.06 5.78 25.00
C LYS A 25 -7.57 5.39 23.58
N GLU A 26 -7.82 6.16 22.53
CA GLU A 26 -7.33 5.87 21.18
C GLU A 26 -6.76 7.15 20.54
N ASP A 27 -5.92 7.84 21.30
CA ASP A 27 -5.05 8.91 20.82
C ASP A 27 -3.80 8.33 20.13
N ILE A 28 -4.03 7.38 19.20
CA ILE A 28 -2.98 6.76 18.35
C ILE A 28 -3.11 7.31 16.92
N ARG A 29 -3.88 8.39 16.71
CA ARG A 29 -4.08 9.00 15.39
C ARG A 29 -3.53 10.43 15.30
N ASP A 30 -2.38 10.65 15.94
CA ASP A 30 -1.61 11.90 15.86
C ASP A 30 -1.01 12.20 14.47
N ASN A 31 -1.25 11.37 13.47
CA ASN A 31 -0.75 11.55 12.10
C ASN A 31 -1.85 11.71 11.04
N VAL A 32 -3.08 12.11 11.41
CA VAL A 32 -4.11 12.44 10.42
C VAL A 32 -4.10 13.95 10.14
N ILE A 33 -3.10 14.36 9.35
CA ILE A 33 -3.05 15.70 8.75
C ILE A 33 -3.97 15.68 7.53
N HIS A 34 -5.02 16.50 7.55
CA HIS A 34 -5.87 16.68 6.38
C HIS A 34 -5.18 17.65 5.42
N TYR A 35 -4.58 17.11 4.36
CA TYR A 35 -4.09 17.90 3.24
C TYR A 35 -5.30 18.24 2.35
N ASP A 36 -5.79 19.47 2.49
CA ASP A 36 -6.75 20.07 1.54
C ASP A 36 -5.98 20.88 0.48
N ASP A 37 -4.77 20.42 0.15
CA ASP A 37 -3.87 21.06 -0.80
C ASP A 37 -3.94 20.28 -2.10
N GLU A 38 -4.84 20.73 -2.97
CA GLU A 38 -4.89 20.29 -4.35
C GLU A 38 -3.63 20.78 -5.06
N GLY A 39 -2.64 19.88 -5.15
CA GLY A 39 -1.57 19.99 -6.12
C GLY A 39 -0.31 20.67 -5.62
N GLY A 40 0.75 19.88 -5.55
CA GLY A 40 2.11 20.38 -5.45
C GLY A 40 3.09 19.25 -5.74
N GLY A 41 3.45 19.04 -7.01
CA GLY A 41 4.64 18.24 -7.28
C GLY A 41 4.75 17.46 -8.59
N GLU A 42 3.86 17.60 -9.57
CA GLU A 42 4.10 16.95 -10.87
C GLU A 42 5.06 17.73 -11.79
N GLU A 43 5.35 19.00 -11.48
CA GLU A 43 6.22 19.83 -12.34
C GLU A 43 7.72 19.49 -12.21
N ASP A 44 8.18 19.00 -11.05
CA ASP A 44 9.62 18.79 -10.76
C ASP A 44 10.09 17.33 -10.90
N THR A 45 9.42 16.52 -11.73
CA THR A 45 9.74 15.09 -11.92
C THR A 45 11.13 14.84 -12.56
N GLN A 46 11.80 15.91 -13.00
CA GLN A 46 13.16 15.89 -13.59
C GLN A 46 14.25 16.40 -12.62
N ALA A 47 13.88 17.04 -11.50
CA ALA A 47 14.84 17.63 -10.56
C ALA A 47 15.42 16.62 -9.55
N PHE A 48 14.81 15.44 -9.44
CA PHE A 48 15.21 14.39 -8.49
C PHE A 48 15.86 13.20 -9.21
N ASP A 49 17.15 12.95 -8.92
CA ASP A 49 17.85 11.74 -9.37
C ASP A 49 17.52 10.54 -8.47
N ILE A 50 16.50 9.78 -8.89
CA ILE A 50 16.09 8.52 -8.22
C ILE A 50 17.23 7.48 -8.24
N GLY A 51 18.26 7.66 -9.08
CA GLY A 51 19.47 6.86 -9.08
C GLY A 51 20.21 6.88 -7.74
N ALA A 52 20.08 7.95 -6.95
CA ALA A 52 20.66 8.06 -5.61
C ALA A 52 20.09 7.04 -4.60
N LEU A 53 18.85 6.55 -4.82
CA LEU A 53 18.21 5.55 -3.96
C LEU A 53 18.51 4.11 -4.41
N ARG A 54 19.20 3.92 -5.54
CA ARG A 54 19.43 2.61 -6.14
C ARG A 54 20.77 2.03 -5.69
N ASN A 55 20.76 0.76 -5.30
CA ASN A 55 21.96 0.04 -4.87
C ASN A 55 23.05 0.10 -5.96
N PRO A 56 24.26 0.62 -5.67
CA PRO A 56 25.29 0.87 -6.68
C PRO A 56 25.82 -0.40 -7.37
N LYS A 57 25.54 -1.58 -6.80
CA LYS A 57 25.94 -2.87 -7.37
C LYS A 57 25.12 -3.30 -8.60
N VAL A 58 24.02 -2.60 -8.91
CA VAL A 58 23.12 -2.87 -10.06
C VAL A 58 23.29 -1.81 -11.16
N ILE A 59 24.32 -0.96 -11.05
CA ILE A 59 24.48 0.27 -11.86
C ILE A 59 24.77 -0.01 -13.34
N GLU A 60 25.40 -1.13 -13.70
CA GLU A 60 26.00 -1.21 -15.05
C GLU A 60 25.00 -1.34 -16.20
N ASP A 61 23.78 -1.88 -15.99
CA ASP A 61 22.95 -2.25 -17.14
C ASP A 61 21.80 -1.29 -17.46
N ASN A 62 21.38 -0.40 -16.55
CA ASN A 62 20.07 0.24 -16.70
C ASN A 62 20.05 1.77 -16.56
N LYS A 63 20.53 2.45 -17.61
CA LYS A 63 20.29 3.88 -17.91
C LYS A 63 18.84 4.19 -18.38
N ILE A 64 17.84 3.39 -17.97
CA ILE A 64 16.62 3.19 -18.78
C ILE A 64 15.41 3.96 -18.20
N ARG A 65 15.38 5.29 -18.33
CA ARG A 65 14.12 5.98 -18.62
C ARG A 65 14.08 6.08 -20.14
N ARG A 66 13.12 5.39 -20.78
CA ARG A 66 12.94 5.52 -22.25
C ARG A 66 11.70 6.34 -22.49
N ASP A 67 11.88 7.46 -23.17
CA ASP A 67 10.77 8.28 -23.67
C ASP A 67 9.98 7.48 -24.71
N ILE A 68 8.68 7.37 -24.51
CA ILE A 68 7.72 6.83 -25.47
C ILE A 68 7.22 8.00 -26.30
N LYS A 69 7.61 8.02 -27.57
CA LYS A 69 6.97 8.93 -28.53
C LYS A 69 5.57 8.40 -28.83
N PRO A 70 4.52 9.25 -28.82
CA PRO A 70 3.19 8.83 -29.22
C PRO A 70 3.22 8.28 -30.66
N ASP A 71 2.52 7.18 -30.91
CA ASP A 71 2.49 6.52 -32.20
C ASP A 71 1.89 7.48 -33.26
N THR A 72 2.65 7.71 -34.32
CA THR A 72 2.45 8.76 -35.33
C THR A 72 1.29 8.51 -36.30
N LEU A 73 0.35 7.63 -35.94
CA LEU A 73 -0.74 7.21 -36.81
C LEU A 73 -1.84 8.27 -36.99
N CYS A 74 -1.79 9.37 -36.23
CA CYS A 74 -2.77 10.47 -36.26
C CYS A 74 -2.16 11.82 -36.65
N PHE A 75 -1.31 11.89 -37.69
CA PHE A 75 -0.93 13.20 -38.22
C PHE A 75 -2.11 13.87 -38.93
N PRO A 76 -2.54 15.08 -38.52
CA PRO A 76 -3.24 15.96 -39.44
C PRO A 76 -2.26 16.30 -40.56
N ARG A 77 -2.51 15.74 -41.75
CA ARG A 77 -1.81 16.03 -43.01
C ARG A 77 -1.55 17.53 -43.09
N GLN A 78 -0.28 17.95 -43.06
CA GLN A 78 0.09 19.34 -43.31
C GLN A 78 -0.52 19.72 -44.65
N ARG A 79 -1.56 20.57 -44.61
CA ARG A 79 -2.16 21.08 -45.84
C ARG A 79 -1.10 21.96 -46.50
N PRO A 80 -0.77 21.74 -47.79
CA PRO A 80 0.12 22.64 -48.48
C PRO A 80 -0.46 24.06 -48.38
N PRO A 81 0.38 25.10 -48.25
CA PRO A 81 -0.09 26.47 -48.19
C PRO A 81 -0.97 26.72 -49.42
N VAL A 82 -2.24 27.01 -49.19
CA VAL A 82 -3.10 27.52 -50.25
C VAL A 82 -2.56 28.92 -50.53
N GLU A 83 -2.09 29.17 -51.75
CA GLU A 83 -1.74 30.52 -52.20
C GLU A 83 -3.03 31.33 -52.32
N ASP A 84 -3.56 31.75 -51.19
CA ASP A 84 -4.65 32.72 -51.13
C ASP A 84 -4.12 34.00 -50.50
N ASN A 85 -4.56 35.15 -51.01
CA ASN A 85 -4.14 36.49 -50.61
C ASN A 85 -4.67 36.81 -49.20
N THR A 86 -4.26 36.02 -48.23
CA THR A 86 -4.72 36.03 -46.85
C THR A 86 -3.80 36.92 -46.04
N ASP A 87 -4.35 37.69 -45.10
CA ASP A 87 -3.56 38.53 -44.19
C ASP A 87 -2.51 37.65 -43.49
N ILE A 88 -1.23 38.02 -43.63
CA ILE A 88 -0.08 37.27 -43.07
C ILE A 88 -0.26 37.10 -41.56
N ARG A 89 -0.89 38.08 -40.90
CA ARG A 89 -1.19 38.01 -39.47
C ARG A 89 -2.11 36.84 -39.14
N ASP A 90 -3.18 36.67 -39.92
CA ASP A 90 -4.16 35.60 -39.71
C ASP A 90 -3.52 34.24 -40.00
N PHE A 91 -2.71 34.14 -41.07
CA PHE A 91 -1.93 32.94 -41.38
C PHE A 91 -1.00 32.54 -40.23
N ILE A 92 -0.23 33.47 -39.68
CA ILE A 92 0.68 33.19 -38.55
C ILE A 92 -0.14 32.77 -37.32
N SER A 93 -1.24 33.45 -37.01
CA SER A 93 -2.08 33.12 -35.86
C SER A 93 -2.70 31.72 -35.97
N GLN A 94 -3.15 31.35 -37.16
CA GLN A 94 -3.70 30.03 -37.43
C GLN A 94 -2.63 28.95 -37.29
N ARG A 95 -1.43 29.16 -37.86
CA ARG A 95 -0.33 28.19 -37.77
C ARG A 95 0.19 28.05 -36.36
N LEU A 96 0.26 29.15 -35.59
CA LEU A 96 0.62 29.10 -34.18
C LEU A 96 -0.37 28.23 -33.40
N GLN A 97 -1.68 28.49 -33.55
CA GLN A 97 -2.71 27.71 -32.88
C GLN A 97 -2.68 26.23 -33.27
N GLU A 98 -2.42 25.91 -34.54
CA GLU A 98 -2.25 24.52 -35.01
C GLU A 98 -1.06 23.80 -34.36
N ASN A 99 0.03 24.51 -34.04
CA ASN A 99 1.23 23.91 -33.42
C ASN A 99 1.15 23.88 -31.90
N ASP A 100 0.49 24.85 -31.25
CA ASP A 100 0.32 24.90 -29.79
C ASP A 100 -0.51 23.72 -29.26
N VAL A 101 -1.34 23.10 -30.11
CA VAL A 101 -2.16 21.94 -29.76
C VAL A 101 -1.55 20.62 -30.22
N ASP A 102 -0.29 20.61 -30.67
CA ASP A 102 0.39 19.40 -31.17
C ASP A 102 0.66 18.41 -30.01
N PRO A 103 -0.03 17.25 -29.97
CA PRO A 103 0.15 16.26 -28.92
C PRO A 103 1.47 15.48 -29.07
N THR A 104 2.20 15.68 -30.18
CA THR A 104 3.51 15.06 -30.41
C THR A 104 4.66 15.92 -29.91
N ALA A 105 4.37 17.14 -29.43
CA ALA A 105 5.36 17.98 -28.78
C ALA A 105 5.76 17.39 -27.41
N PRO A 106 7.02 17.52 -26.99
CA PRO A 106 7.46 17.15 -25.63
C PRO A 106 6.70 17.94 -24.54
N PRO A 107 6.61 17.41 -23.30
CA PRO A 107 7.30 16.24 -22.76
C PRO A 107 6.66 14.91 -23.16
N TYR A 108 7.49 13.88 -23.36
CA TYR A 108 7.02 12.53 -23.64
C TYR A 108 6.86 11.71 -22.35
N ASP A 109 5.95 10.75 -22.37
CA ASP A 109 5.84 9.74 -21.32
C ASP A 109 7.13 8.91 -21.25
N SER A 110 7.54 8.48 -20.06
CA SER A 110 8.74 7.64 -19.90
C SER A 110 8.41 6.34 -19.16
N LEU A 111 8.98 5.21 -19.62
CA LEU A 111 8.89 3.96 -18.89
C LEU A 111 10.09 3.76 -17.97
N ALA A 112 9.81 3.35 -16.74
CA ALA A 112 10.78 2.80 -15.82
C ALA A 112 10.57 1.29 -15.69
N THR A 113 11.59 0.50 -16.06
CA THR A 113 11.53 -0.97 -15.92
C THR A 113 12.16 -1.38 -14.59
N TYR A 114 11.37 -2.01 -13.72
CA TYR A 114 11.82 -2.57 -12.45
C TYR A 114 12.00 -4.08 -12.58
N ALA A 115 13.19 -4.58 -12.23
CA ALA A 115 13.53 -6.01 -12.32
C ALA A 115 14.36 -6.47 -11.10
N TYR A 116 14.19 -5.81 -9.95
CA TYR A 116 14.89 -6.19 -8.73
C TYR A 116 14.18 -7.36 -8.05
N GLU A 117 14.81 -8.52 -8.05
CA GLU A 117 14.29 -9.77 -7.50
C GLU A 117 14.49 -9.89 -5.97
N GLY A 118 15.33 -9.04 -5.39
CA GLY A 118 15.79 -9.20 -4.02
C GLY A 118 17.19 -9.79 -3.93
N ASN A 119 17.64 -10.07 -2.72
CA ASN A 119 19.00 -10.54 -2.44
C ASN A 119 19.08 -12.02 -2.04
N GLY A 120 17.98 -12.78 -2.19
CA GLY A 120 17.94 -14.19 -1.84
C GLY A 120 18.20 -14.45 -0.36
N SER A 121 17.63 -13.61 0.51
CA SER A 121 17.76 -13.79 1.97
C SER A 121 17.16 -15.13 2.40
N VAL A 122 17.89 -15.85 3.24
CA VAL A 122 17.39 -17.08 3.87
C VAL A 122 16.20 -16.72 4.75
N ALA A 123 15.09 -17.44 4.61
CA ALA A 123 13.96 -17.29 5.52
C ALA A 123 14.41 -17.60 6.95
N GLU A 124 14.12 -16.71 7.88
CA GLU A 124 14.35 -16.97 9.30
C GLU A 124 13.58 -18.22 9.74
N SER A 125 14.09 -18.93 10.75
CA SER A 125 13.59 -20.23 11.22
C SER A 125 12.06 -20.30 11.25
N LEU A 126 11.50 -21.21 10.45
CA LEU A 126 10.06 -21.48 10.43
C LEU A 126 9.69 -22.39 11.61
N SER A 127 8.50 -22.18 12.18
CA SER A 127 7.96 -23.08 13.20
C SER A 127 7.69 -24.46 12.61
N SER A 128 8.02 -25.51 13.36
CA SER A 128 7.68 -26.88 13.00
C SER A 128 6.16 -27.10 13.04
N ILE A 129 5.61 -27.75 12.01
CA ILE A 129 4.17 -28.10 11.94
C ILE A 129 3.76 -29.04 13.09
N ASP A 130 4.68 -29.88 13.56
CA ASP A 130 4.41 -30.89 14.59
C ASP A 130 4.32 -30.33 16.02
N SER A 131 4.57 -29.04 16.23
CA SER A 131 4.49 -28.45 17.57
C SER A 131 3.08 -28.43 18.17
N LEU A 132 2.04 -28.77 17.39
CA LEU A 132 0.65 -28.83 17.85
C LEU A 132 0.17 -30.26 18.19
N THR A 133 0.93 -31.31 17.85
CA THR A 133 0.44 -32.71 17.92
C THR A 133 0.92 -33.49 19.14
N THR A 134 1.73 -32.88 20.02
CA THR A 134 2.39 -33.59 21.13
C THR A 134 1.63 -33.58 22.46
N GLU A 135 0.38 -33.11 22.49
CA GLU A 135 -0.52 -33.36 23.63
C GLU A 135 -1.60 -34.39 23.24
N ALA A 136 -1.19 -35.46 22.54
CA ALA A 136 -2.01 -36.66 22.51
C ALA A 136 -1.88 -37.30 23.90
N ASP A 137 -2.93 -37.17 24.71
CA ASP A 137 -3.08 -37.90 25.96
C ASP A 137 -2.74 -39.39 25.69
N GLN A 138 -1.84 -39.96 26.49
CA GLN A 138 -1.35 -41.34 26.34
C GLN A 138 -2.41 -42.37 26.77
N ASP A 139 -3.68 -42.10 26.45
CA ASP A 139 -4.82 -42.95 26.78
C ASP A 139 -4.99 -43.99 25.67
N TYR A 140 -4.67 -45.24 25.98
CA TYR A 140 -4.69 -46.35 25.01
C TYR A 140 -5.90 -47.29 25.20
N ASP A 141 -6.92 -46.86 25.94
CA ASP A 141 -8.11 -47.66 26.27
C ASP A 141 -8.83 -48.23 25.03
N TYR A 142 -8.79 -47.51 23.90
CA TYR A 142 -9.38 -47.93 22.63
C TYR A 142 -8.75 -49.21 22.04
N LEU A 143 -7.55 -49.61 22.48
CA LEU A 143 -6.91 -50.85 22.03
C LEU A 143 -7.70 -52.10 22.47
N SER A 144 -8.45 -52.00 23.57
CA SER A 144 -9.29 -53.08 24.08
C SER A 144 -10.42 -53.45 23.11
N ASP A 145 -10.93 -52.49 22.35
CA ASP A 145 -12.06 -52.64 21.42
C ASP A 145 -11.64 -53.10 20.01
N TRP A 146 -10.35 -53.07 19.65
CA TRP A 146 -9.86 -53.43 18.31
C TRP A 146 -9.81 -54.94 18.03
N GLY A 147 -10.13 -55.76 19.04
CA GLY A 147 -10.29 -57.20 18.92
C GLY A 147 -9.02 -58.01 19.24
N PRO A 148 -9.07 -59.35 19.05
CA PRO A 148 -8.12 -60.28 19.68
C PRO A 148 -6.66 -60.13 19.21
N ARG A 149 -6.43 -59.55 18.03
CA ARG A 149 -5.07 -59.29 17.52
C ARG A 149 -4.36 -58.19 18.31
N PHE A 150 -5.11 -57.27 18.92
CA PHE A 150 -4.57 -56.13 19.68
C PHE A 150 -4.56 -56.39 21.18
N LYS A 151 -4.99 -57.57 21.64
CA LYS A 151 -5.06 -57.92 23.07
C LYS A 151 -3.73 -57.75 23.79
N ILE A 152 -2.62 -58.12 23.16
CA ILE A 152 -1.27 -57.98 23.75
C ILE A 152 -0.91 -56.50 23.94
N LEU A 153 -1.31 -55.63 23.00
CA LEU A 153 -1.07 -54.20 23.12
C LEU A 153 -1.99 -53.57 24.17
N ALA A 154 -3.27 -53.96 24.21
CA ALA A 154 -4.20 -53.52 25.24
C ALA A 154 -3.75 -53.92 26.66
N ASP A 155 -3.17 -55.12 26.82
CA ASP A 155 -2.60 -55.61 28.08
C ASP A 155 -1.34 -54.81 28.48
N MET A 156 -0.51 -54.44 27.51
CA MET A 156 0.73 -53.69 27.75
C MET A 156 0.49 -52.20 28.07
N PHE A 157 -0.53 -51.59 27.46
CA PHE A 157 -0.78 -50.14 27.54
C PHE A 157 -2.05 -49.75 28.35
N GLY A 158 -2.83 -50.73 28.83
CA GLY A 158 -4.07 -50.49 29.59
C GLY A 158 -3.94 -50.60 31.12
N GLU A 159 -2.74 -50.85 31.66
CA GLU A 159 -2.49 -51.08 33.09
C GLU A 159 -1.86 -49.87 33.84
N GLU A 160 -2.00 -48.64 33.35
CA GLU A 160 -1.40 -47.46 34.02
C GLU A 160 -2.31 -46.71 35.02
N GLU A 161 -3.39 -47.32 35.54
CA GLU A 161 -4.28 -46.63 36.51
C GLU A 161 -4.62 -47.39 37.81
N SER A 162 -3.82 -48.39 38.21
CA SER A 162 -4.03 -49.09 39.50
C SER A 162 -2.79 -49.20 40.40
N TYR A 163 -2.01 -48.14 40.53
CA TYR A 163 -1.06 -48.00 41.64
C TYR A 163 -1.07 -46.57 42.20
N ASN A 164 -2.02 -46.31 43.10
CA ASN A 164 -1.94 -45.20 44.05
C ASN A 164 -2.04 -45.79 45.47
N PRO A 165 -0.95 -45.80 46.27
CA PRO A 165 -1.02 -46.15 47.69
C PRO A 165 -1.75 -45.10 48.53
#